data_AF-A0A925QL74-F1
#
_entry.id   AF-A0A925QL74-F1
#
_cell.length_a   1.000
_cell.length_b   1.000
_cell.length_c   1.000
_cell.angle_alpha   90.00
_cell.angle_beta   90.00
_cell.angle_gamma   90.00
#
_symmetry.space_group_name_H-M   'P 1'
#
loop_
_entity.id
_entity.type
_entity.pdbx_description
1 polymer ?
#
loop_
_entity_poly.entity_id
_entity_poly.type
_entity_poly.pdbx_seq_one_letter_code
_entity_poly.pdbx_strand_id
1 'polypeptide(L)'
;RAPAFKAALQAAAAGRIQMLNWPGDDHPVLATLSPLGETGSVGPAPALMLALALPRGLAFDTQGFACEHGLSPAEARLLGLLLQGHDTQGVAKALGIQLSTVRSHLVGLRRKTGHRTVAALLGSLSGLPPLRWRAPDV
;
A
#
# COMPACT_ATOMS: atom_id res chain seq x y z
N ARG A 1 -14.57 -6.57 -16.10
CA ARG A 1 -13.25 -6.70 -15.43
C ARG A 1 -12.40 -7.83 -16.03
N ALA A 2 -12.92 -9.07 -16.14
CA ALA A 2 -12.23 -10.22 -16.77
C ALA A 2 -11.78 -10.12 -18.25
N PRO A 3 -12.50 -9.44 -19.19
CA PRO A 3 -12.15 -9.52 -20.61
C PRO A 3 -10.87 -8.76 -20.99
N ALA A 4 -10.59 -7.62 -20.34
CA ALA A 4 -9.36 -6.85 -20.61
C ALA A 4 -8.10 -7.60 -20.12
N PHE A 5 -8.19 -8.27 -18.97
CA PHE A 5 -7.11 -9.11 -18.45
C PHE A 5 -6.85 -10.32 -19.36
N LYS A 6 -7.92 -10.98 -19.82
CA LYS A 6 -7.81 -12.11 -20.76
C LYS A 6 -7.18 -11.70 -22.10
N ALA A 7 -7.54 -10.52 -22.62
CA ALA A 7 -6.92 -9.99 -23.85
C ALA A 7 -5.44 -9.65 -23.66
N ALA A 8 -5.06 -9.08 -22.51
CA ALA A 8 -3.65 -8.83 -22.20
C ALA A 8 -2.84 -10.12 -22.02
N LEU A 9 -3.42 -11.15 -21.37
CA LEU A 9 -2.82 -12.48 -21.27
C LEU A 9 -2.54 -13.09 -22.65
N GLN A 10 -3.52 -13.03 -23.56
CA GLN A 10 -3.36 -13.54 -24.92
C GLN A 10 -2.29 -12.77 -25.71
N ALA A 11 -2.22 -11.45 -25.57
CA ALA A 11 -1.22 -10.64 -26.24
C ALA A 11 0.21 -10.84 -25.66
N ALA A 12 0.34 -11.08 -24.35
CA ALA A 12 1.62 -11.43 -23.74
C ALA A 12 2.09 -12.85 -24.08
N ALA A 13 1.16 -13.81 -24.16
CA ALA A 13 1.46 -15.14 -24.68
C ALA A 13 1.94 -15.10 -26.15
N ALA A 14 1.53 -14.07 -26.91
CA ALA A 14 2.00 -13.81 -28.27
C ALA A 14 3.33 -13.02 -28.35
N GLY A 15 4.08 -12.90 -27.25
CA GLY A 15 5.42 -12.30 -27.26
C GLY A 15 5.46 -10.79 -27.01
N ARG A 16 4.33 -10.12 -26.76
CA ARG A 16 4.26 -8.66 -26.65
C ARG A 16 4.10 -8.22 -25.19
N ILE A 17 4.92 -7.28 -24.75
CA ILE A 17 4.76 -6.67 -23.42
C ILE A 17 3.47 -5.86 -23.42
N GLN A 18 2.55 -6.18 -22.52
CA GLN A 18 1.28 -5.48 -22.38
C GLN A 18 1.28 -4.65 -21.10
N MET A 19 0.99 -3.37 -21.22
CA MET A 19 0.71 -2.49 -20.09
C MET A 19 -0.78 -2.60 -19.72
N LEU A 20 -1.03 -3.02 -18.49
CA LEU A 20 -2.34 -3.10 -17.89
C LEU A 20 -2.50 -1.91 -16.95
N ASN A 21 -3.46 -1.04 -17.27
CA ASN A 21 -3.95 -0.07 -16.31
C ASN A 21 -5.09 -0.72 -15.53
N TRP A 22 -4.80 -1.21 -14.33
CA TRP A 22 -5.82 -1.79 -13.46
C TRP A 22 -6.49 -0.65 -12.68
N PRO A 23 -7.79 -0.39 -12.86
CA PRO A 23 -8.49 0.56 -12.02
C PRO A 23 -8.59 -0.06 -10.62
N GLY A 24 -7.67 0.32 -9.72
CA GLY A 24 -7.89 0.17 -8.29
C GLY A 24 -8.93 1.20 -7.87
N ASP A 25 -9.73 0.89 -6.85
CA ASP A 25 -10.82 1.78 -6.41
C ASP A 25 -10.30 3.16 -5.94
N ASP A 26 -9.01 3.29 -5.57
CA ASP A 26 -8.38 4.56 -5.21
C ASP A 26 -7.15 4.96 -6.06
N HIS A 27 -6.41 4.00 -6.65
CA HIS A 27 -5.22 4.30 -7.47
C HIS A 27 -5.08 3.33 -8.65
N PRO A 28 -4.73 3.82 -9.86
CA PRO A 28 -4.42 2.96 -10.99
C PRO A 28 -3.14 2.16 -10.68
N VAL A 29 -3.24 0.83 -10.68
CA VAL A 29 -2.07 -0.05 -10.59
C VAL A 29 -1.58 -0.30 -12.00
N LEU A 30 -0.35 0.13 -12.28
CA LEU A 30 0.29 -0.12 -13.56
C LEU A 30 0.98 -1.48 -13.50
N ALA A 31 0.53 -2.41 -14.32
CA ALA A 31 1.11 -3.74 -14.41
C ALA A 31 1.68 -3.98 -15.80
N THR A 32 2.77 -4.73 -15.89
CA THR A 32 3.31 -5.22 -17.16
C THR A 32 3.28 -6.74 -17.15
N LEU A 33 2.83 -7.30 -18.27
CA LEU A 33 2.82 -8.74 -18.49
C LEU A 33 3.83 -9.05 -19.59
N SER A 34 4.82 -9.89 -19.29
CA SER A 34 5.88 -10.28 -20.22
C SER A 34 6.03 -11.79 -20.25
N PRO A 35 6.29 -12.41 -21.41
CA PRO A 35 6.63 -13.82 -21.48
C PRO A 35 7.96 -14.06 -20.77
N LEU A 36 7.97 -15.02 -19.84
CA LEU A 36 9.23 -15.53 -19.30
C LEU A 36 9.76 -16.50 -20.37
N GLY A 37 10.74 -16.06 -21.15
CA GLY A 37 11.36 -16.88 -22.18
C GLY A 37 11.74 -18.25 -21.63
N GLU A 38 11.66 -19.29 -22.46
CA GLU A 38 11.84 -20.68 -22.06
C GLU A 38 13.23 -20.93 -21.43
N THR A 39 13.38 -20.70 -20.13
CA THR A 39 14.51 -21.20 -19.36
C THR A 39 14.26 -22.67 -19.09
N GLY A 40 14.65 -23.50 -20.05
CA GLY A 40 15.03 -24.90 -19.86
C GLY A 40 13.97 -25.83 -19.27
N SER A 41 13.40 -26.67 -20.14
CA SER A 41 12.90 -28.03 -19.82
C SER A 41 11.99 -28.17 -18.59
N VAL A 42 10.88 -27.44 -18.54
CA VAL A 42 9.73 -27.83 -17.70
C VAL A 42 8.41 -27.62 -18.46
N GLY A 43 8.08 -28.56 -19.36
CA GLY A 43 6.73 -28.76 -19.92
C GLY A 43 6.12 -27.63 -20.78
N PRO A 44 5.01 -27.89 -21.49
CA PRO A 44 4.40 -26.96 -22.46
C PRO A 44 3.48 -25.91 -21.79
N ALA A 45 3.80 -25.45 -20.59
CA ALA A 45 3.01 -24.43 -19.91
C ALA A 45 3.66 -23.06 -20.12
N PRO A 46 3.03 -22.13 -20.86
CA PRO A 46 3.59 -20.79 -21.06
C PRO A 46 3.69 -20.05 -19.73
N ALA A 47 4.92 -19.74 -19.31
CA ALA A 47 5.20 -18.95 -18.11
C ALA A 47 5.13 -17.45 -18.43
N LEU A 48 4.40 -16.69 -17.61
CA LEU A 48 4.24 -15.24 -17.75
C LEU A 48 4.76 -14.57 -16.48
N MET A 49 5.59 -13.55 -16.65
CA MET A 49 6.00 -12.65 -15.58
C MET A 49 5.06 -11.45 -15.53
N LEU A 50 4.36 -11.30 -14.41
CA LEU A 50 3.57 -10.12 -14.08
C LEU A 50 4.37 -9.22 -13.15
N ALA A 51 4.81 -8.07 -13.63
CA ALA A 51 5.45 -7.05 -12.80
C ALA A 51 4.43 -5.95 -12.47
N LEU A 52 4.18 -5.76 -11.19
CA LEU A 52 3.31 -4.70 -10.67
C LEU A 52 4.19 -3.50 -10.30
N ALA A 53 4.03 -2.39 -11.03
CA ALA A 53 4.52 -1.11 -10.55
C ALA A 53 3.56 -0.63 -9.46
N LEU A 54 3.92 -0.92 -8.21
CA LEU A 54 3.27 -0.39 -7.04
C LEU A 54 3.41 1.14 -7.07
N PRO A 55 2.34 1.97 -7.19
CA PRO A 55 2.45 3.41 -7.03
C PRO A 55 3.28 3.75 -5.80
N ARG A 56 4.24 4.68 -5.94
CA ARG A 56 4.93 5.28 -4.80
C ARG A 56 3.87 5.92 -3.92
N GLY A 57 3.74 5.45 -2.68
CA GLY A 57 2.69 5.91 -1.76
C GLY A 57 1.38 5.11 -1.82
N LEU A 58 1.38 3.90 -2.39
CA LEU A 58 0.24 2.97 -2.26
C LEU A 58 -0.19 2.88 -0.80
N ALA A 59 -1.47 3.18 -0.59
CA ALA A 59 -2.11 3.37 0.69
C ALA A 59 -1.65 2.36 1.75
N PHE A 60 -0.88 2.85 2.71
CA PHE A 60 -0.69 2.15 3.97
C PHE A 60 -2.07 1.93 4.60
N ASP A 61 -2.43 0.68 4.90
CA ASP A 61 -3.69 0.40 5.60
C ASP A 61 -3.59 0.87 7.04
N THR A 62 -3.89 2.16 7.21
CA THR A 62 -3.87 2.84 8.51
C THR A 62 -4.87 2.22 9.46
N GLN A 63 -6.01 1.72 8.95
CA GLN A 63 -7.03 1.10 9.76
C GLN A 63 -6.59 -0.29 10.24
N GLY A 64 -5.97 -1.04 9.35
CA GLY A 64 -5.40 -2.32 9.65
C GLY A 64 -4.31 -2.30 10.71
N PHE A 65 -3.37 -1.36 10.54
CA PHE A 65 -2.32 -1.12 11.51
C PHE A 65 -2.87 -0.60 12.84
N ALA A 66 -3.93 0.23 12.78
CA ALA A 66 -4.62 0.72 13.96
C ALA A 66 -5.23 -0.42 14.79
N CYS A 67 -5.87 -1.39 14.14
CA CYS A 67 -6.41 -2.56 14.84
C CYS A 67 -5.30 -3.41 15.47
N GLU A 68 -4.21 -3.67 14.74
CA GLU A 68 -3.09 -4.48 15.22
C GLU A 68 -2.39 -3.88 16.44
N HIS A 69 -2.25 -2.56 16.48
CA HIS A 69 -1.58 -1.83 17.56
C HIS A 69 -2.55 -1.21 18.58
N GLY A 70 -3.85 -1.49 18.49
CA GLY A 70 -4.86 -0.92 19.39
C GLY A 70 -4.92 0.61 19.38
N LEU A 71 -4.70 1.24 18.22
CA LEU A 71 -4.77 2.69 18.08
C LEU A 71 -6.22 3.17 18.21
N SER A 72 -6.39 4.30 18.90
CA SER A 72 -7.67 5.00 18.95
C SER A 72 -7.98 5.65 17.59
N PRO A 73 -9.25 5.99 17.31
CA PRO A 73 -9.61 6.71 16.08
C PRO A 73 -8.83 8.01 15.91
N ALA A 74 -8.51 8.70 17.00
CA ALA A 74 -7.73 9.94 16.96
C ALA A 74 -6.25 9.69 16.60
N GLU A 75 -5.64 8.64 17.13
CA GLU A 75 -4.26 8.25 16.79
C GLU A 75 -4.16 7.76 15.34
N ALA A 76 -5.14 7.00 14.85
CA ALA A 76 -5.19 6.55 13.46
C ALA A 76 -5.30 7.72 12.47
N ARG A 77 -6.19 8.69 12.73
CA ARG A 77 -6.31 9.92 11.93
C ARG A 77 -5.02 10.73 11.92
N LEU A 78 -4.39 10.87 13.08
CA LEU A 78 -3.11 11.55 13.23
C LEU A 78 -1.99 10.84 12.45
N LEU A 79 -1.92 9.51 12.50
CA LEU A 79 -0.95 8.72 11.73
C LEU A 79 -1.15 8.90 10.22
N GLY A 80 -2.40 8.90 9.74
CA GLY A 80 -2.71 9.12 8.33
C GLY A 80 -2.22 10.48 7.82
N LEU A 81 -2.44 11.56 8.58
CA LEU A 81 -1.96 12.89 8.21
C LEU A 81 -0.43 12.99 8.19
N LEU A 82 0.26 12.31 9.12
CA LEU A 82 1.72 12.25 9.16
C LEU A 82 2.28 11.48 7.94
N LEU A 83 1.63 10.38 7.54
CA LEU A 83 2.00 9.62 6.34
C LEU A 83 1.78 10.41 5.05
N GLN A 84 0.84 11.36 5.04
CA GLN A 84 0.65 12.33 3.96
C GLN A 84 1.69 13.47 3.98
N GLY A 85 2.62 13.48 4.93
CA GLY A 85 3.69 14.48 5.02
C GLY A 85 3.35 15.73 5.83
N HIS A 86 2.23 15.77 6.55
CA HIS A 86 1.93 16.88 7.45
C HIS A 86 2.89 16.89 8.63
N ASP A 87 3.34 18.07 9.04
CA ASP A 87 4.05 18.27 10.29
C ASP A 87 3.08 18.39 11.47
N THR A 88 3.59 18.49 12.69
CA THR A 88 2.77 18.51 13.92
C THR A 88 1.82 19.71 13.97
N GLN A 89 2.23 20.84 13.38
CA GLN A 89 1.41 22.05 13.25
C GLN A 89 0.30 21.85 12.21
N GLY A 90 0.62 21.27 11.06
CA GLY A 90 -0.32 20.91 10.01
C GLY A 90 -1.38 19.92 10.50
N VAL A 91 -0.98 18.92 11.28
CA VAL A 91 -1.90 17.97 11.92
C VAL A 91 -2.86 18.69 12.89
N ALA A 92 -2.34 19.60 13.72
CA ALA A 92 -3.15 20.38 14.65
C ALA A 92 -4.22 21.19 13.90
N LYS A 93 -3.83 21.87 12.82
CA LYS A 93 -4.74 22.63 11.96
C LYS A 93 -5.77 21.73 11.27
N ALA A 94 -5.33 20.62 10.67
CA ALA A 94 -6.20 19.70 9.93
C ALA A 94 -7.25 19.03 10.83
N LEU A 95 -6.90 18.73 12.08
CA LEU A 95 -7.81 18.11 13.04
C LEU A 95 -8.59 19.12 13.91
N GLY A 96 -8.27 20.42 13.81
CA GLY A 96 -8.89 21.46 14.64
C GLY A 96 -8.62 21.32 16.14
N ILE A 97 -7.45 20.78 16.52
CA ILE A 97 -7.06 20.53 17.92
C ILE A 97 -5.81 21.30 18.31
N GLN A 98 -5.61 21.49 19.61
CA GLN A 98 -4.39 22.13 20.12
C GLN A 98 -3.14 21.28 19.87
N LEU A 99 -2.00 21.96 19.67
CA LEU A 99 -0.70 21.30 19.50
C LEU A 99 -0.30 20.46 20.73
N SER A 100 -0.73 20.87 21.93
CA SER A 100 -0.57 20.08 23.17
C SER A 100 -1.27 18.72 23.06
N THR A 101 -2.50 18.69 22.55
CA THR A 101 -3.27 17.46 22.32
C THR A 101 -2.61 16.57 21.28
N VAL A 102 -2.09 17.14 20.19
CA VAL A 102 -1.31 16.40 19.18
C VAL A 102 -0.10 15.74 19.84
N ARG A 103 0.66 16.46 20.68
CA ARG A 103 1.82 15.90 21.39
C ARG A 103 1.43 14.74 22.32
N SER A 104 0.31 14.85 23.04
CA SER A 104 -0.22 13.77 23.87
C SER A 104 -0.59 12.54 23.04
N HIS A 105 -1.26 12.72 21.91
CA HIS A 105 -1.56 11.62 20.98
C HIS A 105 -0.28 10.98 20.41
N LEU A 106 0.78 11.75 20.14
CA LEU A 106 2.07 11.20 19.69
C LEU A 106 2.79 10.40 20.77
N VAL A 107 2.58 10.70 22.05
CA VAL A 107 3.09 9.87 23.16
C VAL A 107 2.34 8.54 23.20
N GLY A 108 1.01 8.58 23.13
CA GLY A 108 0.16 7.39 23.08
C GLY A 108 0.48 6.49 21.88
N LEU A 109 0.53 7.07 20.68
CA LEU A 109 0.87 6.39 19.44
C LEU A 109 2.22 5.68 19.53
N ARG A 110 3.27 6.38 19.99
CA ARG A 110 4.62 5.80 20.16
C ARG A 110 4.65 4.66 21.16
N ARG A 111 3.93 4.81 22.29
CA ARG A 111 3.81 3.76 23.31
C ARG A 111 3.13 2.51 22.74
N LYS A 112 2.06 2.69 21.96
CA LYS A 112 1.30 1.58 21.36
C LYS A 112 2.03 0.89 20.21
N THR A 113 2.83 1.64 19.46
CA THR A 113 3.61 1.13 18.32
C THR A 113 5.02 0.68 18.69
N GLY A 114 5.46 0.88 19.94
CA GLY A 114 6.80 0.49 20.40
C GLY A 114 7.94 1.36 19.87
N HIS A 115 7.66 2.49 19.21
CA HIS A 115 8.69 3.33 18.61
C HIS A 115 9.10 4.51 19.51
N ARG A 116 10.41 4.80 19.56
CA ARG A 116 10.96 5.92 20.33
C ARG A 116 10.65 7.29 19.73
N THR A 117 10.63 7.38 18.41
CA THR A 117 10.36 8.61 17.66
C THR A 117 9.31 8.37 16.58
N VAL A 118 8.59 9.44 16.23
CA VAL A 118 7.60 9.42 15.14
C VAL A 118 8.29 9.19 13.80
N ALA A 119 9.47 9.76 13.59
CA ALA A 119 10.27 9.52 12.40
C ALA A 119 10.67 8.04 12.25
N ALA A 120 11.03 7.35 13.34
CA ALA A 120 11.33 5.91 13.30
C ALA A 120 10.09 5.07 12.96
N LEU A 121 8.91 5.46 13.46
CA LEU A 121 7.64 4.86 13.06
C LEU A 121 7.38 5.08 11.56
N LEU A 122 7.45 6.31 11.06
CA LEU A 122 7.21 6.58 9.63
C LEU A 122 8.26 5.89 8.73
N GLY A 123 9.49 5.75 9.21
CA GLY A 123 10.55 4.98 8.55
C GLY A 123 10.28 3.48 8.47
N SER A 124 9.70 2.87 9.52
CA SER A 124 9.33 1.44 9.47
C SER A 124 8.13 1.20 8.54
N LEU A 125 7.21 2.17 8.46
CA LEU A 125 6.02 2.08 7.59
C LEU A 125 6.33 2.30 6.11
N SER A 126 7.39 3.04 5.77
CA SER A 126 7.78 3.32 4.38
C SER A 126 8.51 2.16 3.70
N GLY A 127 8.88 1.11 4.44
CA GLY A 127 9.51 -0.11 3.92
C GLY A 127 8.54 -1.29 3.71
N LEU A 128 7.28 -1.18 4.11
CA LEU A 128 6.32 -2.29 4.03
C LEU A 128 5.60 -2.29 2.67
N PRO A 129 5.60 -3.40 1.91
CA PRO A 129 4.72 -3.53 0.76
C PRO A 129 3.26 -3.42 1.25
N PRO A 130 2.38 -2.72 0.51
CA PRO A 130 0.98 -2.56 0.88
C PRO A 130 0.29 -3.91 0.76
N LEU A 131 0.13 -4.62 1.88
CA LEU A 131 -0.51 -5.92 1.90
C LEU A 131 -1.74 -5.87 2.79
N ARG A 132 -2.89 -5.71 2.15
CA ARG A 132 -4.18 -6.21 2.62
C ARG A 132 -4.78 -7.07 1.52
N TRP A 133 -4.33 -8.32 1.44
CA TRP A 133 -5.12 -9.35 0.78
C TRP A 133 -6.22 -9.77 1.77
N ARG A 134 -7.48 -9.45 1.47
CA ARG A 134 -8.64 -10.03 2.14
C ARG A 134 -9.18 -11.11 1.22
N ALA A 135 -9.14 -12.36 1.67
CA ALA A 135 -9.79 -13.45 0.96
C ALA A 135 -11.29 -13.13 0.82
N PRO A 136 -11.93 -13.42 -0.33
CA PRO A 136 -13.38 -13.36 -0.41
C PRO A 136 -13.95 -14.38 0.58
N ASP A 137 -14.91 -13.94 1.41
CA ASP A 137 -15.70 -14.85 2.22
C ASP A 137 -16.47 -15.77 1.24
N VAL A 138 -16.06 -17.05 1.18
CA VAL A 138 -16.72 -18.11 0.40
C VAL A 138 -17.64 -18.89 1.32
#